data_AF-A0AA36EVT9-F1
#
_entry.id   AF-A0AA36EVT9-F1
#
_cell.length_a   1.000
_cell.length_b   1.000
_cell.length_c   1.000
_cell.angle_alpha   90.00
_cell.angle_beta   90.00
_cell.angle_gamma   90.00
#
_symmetry.space_group_name_H-M   'P 1'
#
loop_
_entity.id
_entity.type
_entity.pdbx_description
1 polymer ?
#
loop_
_entity_poly.entity_id
_entity_poly.type
_entity_poly.pdbx_seq_one_letter_code
_entity_poly.pdbx_strand_id
1 'polypeptide(L)'
;MKIKLRPKVKYHSKESRVKKFNIKALQDPKTHVTFQQCLQVNLQNKTPNHLVEENWNQLKETIITTCEETIGRKKTKHQDWFDDNDEALKELIDQKRKAFISSQNDPKSVTKRESFKKCKAAVQRTTRTLKNQWWRHKSRKIQQLADVNDTRGFFKATKEIYGPSTHGQAPLKSKDGATILKSNTEIGDRWREHFDDLLNHKATINKSILDMFPKEAKDYSLARIPSFEEVKIAITAMENNKAAGPDGVPAGIYKLGEISLSKSNLYAVKTVFPLYLRHKQLREQQKPTQHHIV
;
A
#
# COMPACT_ATOMS: atom_id res chain seq x y z
N MET A 1 16.33 -27.14 40.71
CA MET A 1 15.52 -25.99 40.23
C MET A 1 15.22 -26.16 38.75
N LYS A 2 13.94 -26.23 38.33
CA LYS A 2 13.56 -26.21 36.90
C LYS A 2 13.29 -24.77 36.47
N ILE A 3 14.24 -24.13 35.81
CA ILE A 3 14.06 -22.79 35.24
C ILE A 3 13.20 -22.91 33.99
N LYS A 4 11.95 -22.41 34.04
CA LYS A 4 11.08 -22.27 32.88
C LYS A 4 11.29 -20.88 32.26
N LEU A 5 12.10 -20.81 31.21
CA LEU A 5 12.17 -19.61 30.37
C LEU A 5 10.94 -19.59 29.45
N ARG A 6 10.04 -18.63 29.66
CA ARG A 6 9.00 -18.29 28.69
C ARG A 6 9.53 -17.18 27.78
N PRO A 7 9.63 -17.38 26.45
CA PRO A 7 9.94 -16.29 25.55
C PRO A 7 8.84 -15.22 25.67
N LYS A 8 9.23 -13.98 26.02
CA LYS A 8 8.33 -12.83 25.90
C LYS A 8 8.14 -12.54 24.41
N VAL A 9 7.06 -13.08 23.83
CA VAL A 9 6.60 -12.65 22.51
C VAL A 9 6.05 -11.24 22.65
N LYS A 10 6.86 -10.23 22.27
CA LYS A 10 6.39 -8.85 22.18
C LYS A 10 5.53 -8.74 20.92
N TYR A 11 4.22 -8.86 21.07
CA TYR A 11 3.29 -8.38 20.07
C TYR A 11 3.28 -6.85 20.14
N HIS A 12 4.10 -6.20 19.32
CA HIS A 12 3.85 -4.79 19.02
C HIS A 12 2.53 -4.75 18.24
N SER A 13 1.49 -4.11 18.80
CA SER A 13 0.34 -3.71 18.01
C SER A 13 0.83 -2.71 16.98
N LYS A 14 1.17 -3.21 15.78
CA LYS A 14 1.37 -2.32 14.64
C LYS A 14 0.05 -1.58 14.45
N GLU A 15 0.11 -0.26 14.33
CA GLU A 15 -1.01 0.52 13.80
C GLU A 15 -1.60 -0.23 12.60
N SER A 16 -2.93 -0.34 12.58
CA SER A 16 -3.67 -1.05 11.55
C SER A 16 -3.20 -0.55 10.18
N ARG A 17 -2.39 -1.35 9.48
CA ARG A 17 -1.96 -1.01 8.12
C ARG A 17 -3.21 -0.82 7.29
N VAL A 18 -3.39 0.38 6.73
CA VAL A 18 -4.51 0.68 5.84
C VAL A 18 -4.60 -0.41 4.77
N LYS A 19 -5.72 -1.15 4.78
CA LYS A 19 -5.92 -2.24 3.84
C LYS A 19 -6.07 -1.63 2.44
N LYS A 20 -5.31 -2.15 1.48
CA LYS A 20 -5.35 -1.68 0.08
C LYS A 20 -6.68 -2.06 -0.56
N PHE A 21 -7.23 -1.19 -1.42
CA PHE A 21 -8.40 -1.52 -2.24
C PHE A 21 -8.14 -2.70 -3.19
N ASN A 22 -9.19 -3.44 -3.53
CA ASN A 22 -9.11 -4.54 -4.50
C ASN A 22 -9.18 -4.03 -5.95
N ILE A 23 -8.19 -3.24 -6.37
CA ILE A 23 -8.16 -2.62 -7.72
C ILE A 23 -8.28 -3.67 -8.85
N LYS A 24 -7.83 -4.91 -8.61
CA LYS A 24 -7.97 -6.00 -9.58
C LYS A 24 -9.42 -6.34 -9.92
N ALA A 25 -10.37 -6.08 -9.02
CA ALA A 25 -11.79 -6.27 -9.29
C ALA A 25 -12.27 -5.39 -10.45
N LEU A 26 -11.67 -4.22 -10.65
CA LEU A 26 -12.00 -3.32 -11.76
C LEU A 26 -11.49 -3.81 -13.13
N GLN A 27 -10.76 -4.94 -13.20
CA GLN A 27 -10.47 -5.60 -14.48
C GLN A 27 -11.69 -6.35 -15.02
N ASP A 28 -12.64 -6.70 -14.15
CA ASP A 28 -13.93 -7.24 -14.56
C ASP A 28 -14.82 -6.12 -15.11
N PRO A 29 -15.29 -6.20 -16.37
CA PRO A 29 -16.07 -5.14 -16.99
C PRO A 29 -17.35 -4.78 -16.22
N LYS A 30 -18.01 -5.75 -15.59
CA LYS A 30 -19.24 -5.49 -14.82
C LYS A 30 -18.95 -4.64 -13.61
N THR A 31 -17.96 -5.05 -12.81
CA THR A 31 -17.51 -4.31 -11.63
C THR A 31 -17.01 -2.91 -12.00
N HIS A 32 -16.31 -2.77 -13.12
CA HIS A 32 -15.85 -1.49 -13.64
C HIS A 32 -17.01 -0.52 -13.95
N VAL A 33 -18.03 -0.99 -14.67
CA VAL A 33 -19.21 -0.18 -15.00
C VAL A 33 -19.96 0.24 -13.74
N THR A 34 -20.20 -0.68 -12.82
CA THR A 34 -20.86 -0.37 -11.53
C THR A 34 -20.08 0.69 -10.76
N PHE A 35 -18.74 0.57 -10.70
CA PHE A 35 -17.88 1.56 -10.06
C PHE A 35 -18.03 2.95 -10.69
N GLN A 36 -17.97 3.05 -12.02
CA GLN A 36 -18.11 4.32 -12.72
C GLN A 36 -19.48 4.98 -12.49
N GLN A 37 -20.55 4.19 -12.52
CA GLN A 37 -21.93 4.66 -12.29
C GLN A 37 -22.12 5.17 -10.87
N CYS A 38 -21.73 4.38 -9.85
CA CYS A 38 -21.81 4.80 -8.45
C CYS A 38 -20.98 6.07 -8.21
N LEU A 39 -19.76 6.13 -8.76
CA LEU A 39 -18.90 7.29 -8.63
C LEU A 39 -19.53 8.54 -9.25
N GLN A 40 -20.11 8.41 -10.44
CA GLN A 40 -20.77 9.52 -11.12
C GLN A 40 -21.95 10.07 -10.30
N VAL A 41 -22.84 9.19 -9.83
CA VAL A 41 -24.00 9.57 -9.01
C VAL A 41 -23.55 10.24 -7.72
N ASN A 42 -22.59 9.63 -7.02
CA ASN A 42 -22.11 10.15 -5.75
C ASN A 42 -21.42 11.51 -5.90
N LEU A 43 -20.75 11.78 -7.03
CA LEU A 43 -20.15 13.08 -7.32
C LEU A 43 -21.17 14.14 -7.76
N GLN A 44 -22.23 13.76 -8.49
CA GLN A 44 -23.31 14.67 -8.89
C GLN A 44 -24.11 15.20 -7.70
N ASN A 45 -24.21 14.40 -6.64
CA ASN A 45 -24.95 14.75 -5.42
C ASN A 45 -24.16 15.69 -4.47
N LYS A 46 -22.96 16.14 -4.83
CA LYS A 46 -22.13 17.02 -3.98
C LYS A 46 -22.18 18.46 -4.47
N THR A 47 -22.43 19.38 -3.54
CA THR A 47 -22.39 20.81 -3.81
C THR A 47 -20.96 21.35 -3.59
N PRO A 48 -20.43 22.16 -4.52
CA PRO A 48 -19.15 22.81 -4.32
C PRO A 48 -19.17 23.75 -3.11
N ASN A 49 -18.14 23.65 -2.28
CA ASN A 49 -17.87 24.54 -1.17
C ASN A 49 -16.90 25.66 -1.59
N HIS A 50 -16.88 26.77 -0.85
CA HIS A 50 -15.98 27.89 -1.09
C HIS A 50 -14.54 27.60 -0.60
N LEU A 51 -14.37 26.63 0.30
CA LEU A 51 -13.06 26.21 0.78
C LEU A 51 -12.52 25.02 -0.03
N VAL A 52 -11.29 25.17 -0.49
CA VAL A 52 -10.58 24.20 -1.34
C VAL A 52 -10.37 22.87 -0.63
N GLU A 53 -9.95 22.94 0.63
CA GLU A 53 -9.66 21.80 1.47
C GLU A 53 -10.91 20.96 1.71
N GLU A 54 -12.07 21.60 1.86
CA GLU A 54 -13.36 20.94 2.00
C GLU A 54 -13.79 20.27 0.71
N ASN A 55 -13.63 20.93 -0.45
CA ASN A 55 -13.88 20.33 -1.76
C ASN A 55 -13.01 19.08 -2.00
N TRP A 56 -11.72 19.17 -1.67
CA TRP A 56 -10.81 18.04 -1.80
C TRP A 56 -11.16 16.89 -0.86
N ASN A 57 -11.50 17.19 0.40
CA ASN A 57 -11.90 16.16 1.35
C ASN A 57 -13.21 15.47 0.92
N GLN A 58 -14.19 16.22 0.44
CA GLN A 58 -15.44 15.65 -0.08
C GLN A 58 -15.19 14.75 -1.29
N LEU A 59 -14.34 15.17 -2.23
CA LEU A 59 -13.95 14.35 -3.38
C LEU A 59 -13.26 13.05 -2.93
N LYS A 60 -12.27 13.18 -2.05
CA LYS A 60 -11.51 12.06 -1.48
C LYS A 60 -12.44 11.05 -0.77
N GLU A 61 -13.32 11.53 0.10
CA GLU A 61 -14.27 10.69 0.83
C GLU A 61 -15.24 10.00 -0.12
N THR A 62 -15.75 10.72 -1.11
CA THR A 62 -16.65 10.15 -2.13
C THR A 62 -15.97 9.01 -2.90
N ILE A 63 -14.71 9.19 -3.29
CA ILE A 63 -13.93 8.15 -3.96
C ILE A 63 -13.73 6.94 -3.03
N ILE A 64 -13.35 7.18 -1.77
CA ILE A 64 -13.09 6.12 -0.79
C ILE A 64 -14.37 5.31 -0.54
N THR A 65 -15.49 5.97 -0.24
CA THR A 65 -16.78 5.31 0.02
C THR A 65 -17.23 4.50 -1.19
N THR A 66 -17.15 5.07 -2.39
CA THR A 66 -17.50 4.35 -3.63
C THR A 66 -16.62 3.13 -3.83
N CYS A 67 -15.32 3.21 -3.54
CA CYS A 67 -14.43 2.05 -3.60
C CYS A 67 -14.79 0.99 -2.54
N GLU A 68 -15.23 1.39 -1.35
CA GLU A 68 -15.63 0.44 -0.31
C GLU A 68 -16.91 -0.31 -0.67
N GLU A 69 -17.89 0.37 -1.25
CA GLU A 69 -19.16 -0.20 -1.69
C GLU A 69 -19.01 -1.15 -2.89
N THR A 70 -18.15 -0.81 -3.84
CA THR A 70 -18.09 -1.51 -5.14
C THR A 70 -17.04 -2.61 -5.19
N ILE A 71 -15.80 -2.31 -4.77
CA ILE A 71 -14.65 -3.22 -4.91
C ILE A 71 -14.12 -3.75 -3.58
N GLY A 72 -14.40 -3.02 -2.50
CA GLY A 72 -13.95 -3.33 -1.16
C GLY A 72 -12.43 -3.34 -0.97
N ARG A 73 -12.02 -3.78 0.21
CA ARG A 73 -10.60 -3.92 0.59
C ARG A 73 -10.08 -5.30 0.24
N LYS A 74 -8.82 -5.38 -0.17
CA LYS A 74 -8.13 -6.63 -0.47
C LYS A 74 -8.08 -7.52 0.78
N LYS A 75 -8.68 -8.71 0.68
CA LYS A 75 -8.60 -9.73 1.73
C LYS A 75 -7.24 -10.41 1.70
N THR A 76 -6.62 -10.56 2.87
CA THR A 76 -5.46 -11.43 3.06
C THR A 76 -5.96 -12.85 3.23
N LYS A 77 -5.68 -13.73 2.27
CA LYS A 77 -5.78 -15.18 2.50
C LYS A 77 -4.40 -15.66 2.93
N HIS A 78 -4.32 -16.41 4.02
CA HIS A 78 -3.16 -17.26 4.25
C HIS A 78 -3.21 -18.33 3.15
N GLN A 79 -2.15 -18.49 2.38
CA GLN A 79 -2.04 -19.58 1.42
C GLN A 79 -1.14 -20.64 2.04
N ASP A 80 -1.71 -21.42 2.96
CA ASP A 80 -1.06 -22.63 3.43
C ASP A 80 -1.46 -23.81 2.52
N TRP A 81 -0.55 -24.77 2.33
CA TRP A 81 -0.84 -25.99 1.58
C TRP A 81 -1.96 -26.81 2.24
N PHE A 82 -2.21 -26.58 3.52
CA PHE A 82 -3.22 -27.29 4.31
C PHE A 82 -4.64 -26.80 4.02
N ASP A 83 -4.87 -25.47 3.93
CA ASP A 83 -6.21 -24.88 3.82
C ASP A 83 -6.96 -25.38 2.58
N ASP A 84 -6.26 -25.53 1.44
CA ASP A 84 -6.84 -26.02 0.18
C ASP A 84 -7.13 -27.54 0.20
N ASN A 85 -6.62 -28.28 1.20
CA ASN A 85 -6.72 -29.74 1.30
C ASN A 85 -7.32 -30.21 2.64
N ASP A 86 -7.91 -29.30 3.39
CA ASP A 86 -8.31 -29.50 4.78
C ASP A 86 -9.35 -30.63 4.93
N GLU A 87 -10.36 -30.68 4.04
CA GLU A 87 -11.42 -31.69 4.10
C GLU A 87 -10.90 -33.12 3.92
N ALA A 88 -10.10 -33.37 2.88
CA ALA A 88 -9.53 -34.68 2.60
C ALA A 88 -8.54 -35.13 3.69
N LEU A 89 -7.81 -34.20 4.31
CA LEU A 89 -6.87 -34.52 5.37
C LEU A 89 -7.57 -34.76 6.72
N LYS A 90 -8.63 -33.99 7.01
CA LYS A 90 -9.45 -34.14 8.22
C LYS A 90 -10.03 -35.54 8.34
N GLU A 91 -10.60 -36.07 7.25
CA GLU A 91 -11.17 -37.42 7.26
C GLU A 91 -10.12 -38.48 7.63
N LEU A 92 -8.93 -38.42 7.00
CA LEU A 92 -7.83 -39.35 7.29
C LEU A 92 -7.30 -39.19 8.73
N ILE A 93 -7.25 -37.95 9.24
CA ILE A 93 -6.86 -37.67 10.63
C ILE A 93 -7.88 -38.27 11.61
N ASP A 94 -9.17 -38.16 11.32
CA ASP A 94 -10.24 -38.72 12.14
C ASP A 94 -10.22 -40.24 12.13
N GLN A 95 -10.02 -40.87 10.96
CA GLN A 95 -9.83 -42.31 10.85
C GLN A 95 -8.59 -42.78 11.66
N LYS A 96 -7.47 -42.06 11.58
CA LYS A 96 -6.28 -42.34 12.40
C LYS A 96 -6.58 -42.22 13.89
N ARG A 97 -7.35 -41.21 14.30
CA ARG A 97 -7.74 -40.99 15.70
C ARG A 97 -8.64 -42.11 16.21
N LYS A 98 -9.65 -42.53 15.44
CA LYS A 98 -10.52 -43.66 15.76
C LYS A 98 -9.73 -44.97 15.90
N ALA A 99 -8.82 -45.26 14.96
CA ALA A 99 -7.97 -46.44 15.00
C ALA A 99 -7.01 -46.42 16.20
N PHE A 100 -6.49 -45.25 16.57
CA PHE A 100 -5.65 -45.08 17.76
C PHE A 100 -6.40 -45.43 19.05
N ILE A 101 -7.59 -44.85 19.25
CA ILE A 101 -8.44 -45.11 20.41
C ILE A 101 -8.78 -46.60 20.50
N SER A 102 -9.17 -47.22 19.37
CA SER A 102 -9.48 -48.65 19.31
C SER A 102 -8.28 -49.52 19.71
N SER A 103 -7.07 -49.18 19.25
CA SER A 103 -5.84 -49.91 19.61
C SER A 103 -5.42 -49.72 21.07
N GLN A 104 -5.77 -48.58 21.67
CA GLN A 104 -5.43 -48.27 23.05
C GLN A 104 -6.37 -48.97 24.04
N ASN A 105 -7.64 -49.12 23.68
CA ASN A 105 -8.63 -49.86 24.46
C ASN A 105 -8.41 -51.38 24.42
N ASP A 106 -7.64 -51.88 23.47
CA ASP A 106 -7.31 -53.31 23.34
C ASP A 106 -5.86 -53.50 22.88
N PRO A 107 -4.89 -53.39 23.82
CA PRO A 107 -3.47 -53.40 23.50
C PRO A 107 -2.96 -54.77 22.99
N LYS A 108 -3.69 -55.86 23.28
CA LYS A 108 -3.30 -57.22 22.91
C LYS A 108 -3.71 -57.57 21.48
N SER A 109 -4.69 -56.88 20.90
CA SER A 109 -5.12 -57.10 19.52
C SER A 109 -4.09 -56.64 18.49
N VAL A 110 -3.47 -57.60 17.81
CA VAL A 110 -2.53 -57.34 16.70
C VAL A 110 -3.24 -56.60 15.55
N THR A 111 -4.47 -57.00 15.20
CA THR A 111 -5.25 -56.43 14.10
C THR A 111 -5.56 -54.94 14.29
N LYS A 112 -5.96 -54.53 15.51
CA LYS A 112 -6.24 -53.11 15.81
C LYS A 112 -4.97 -52.26 15.75
N ARG A 113 -3.85 -52.81 16.24
CA ARG A 113 -2.52 -52.18 16.18
C ARG A 113 -2.02 -52.04 14.74
N GLU A 114 -2.25 -53.03 13.89
CA GLU A 114 -1.95 -52.97 12.45
C GLU A 114 -2.85 -51.97 11.72
N SER A 115 -4.15 -51.93 12.03
CA SER A 115 -5.08 -50.94 11.50
C SER A 115 -4.62 -49.50 11.81
N PHE A 116 -4.23 -49.23 13.07
CA PHE A 116 -3.64 -47.93 13.44
C PHE A 116 -2.36 -47.61 12.65
N LYS A 117 -1.44 -48.58 12.49
CA LYS A 117 -0.24 -48.40 11.66
C LYS A 117 -0.59 -48.06 10.21
N LYS A 118 -1.58 -48.73 9.62
CA LYS A 118 -2.07 -48.47 8.26
C LYS A 118 -2.64 -47.05 8.13
N CYS A 119 -3.55 -46.64 9.03
CA CYS A 119 -4.11 -45.28 9.02
C CYS A 119 -3.04 -44.20 9.23
N LYS A 120 -2.08 -44.43 10.14
CA LYS A 120 -0.93 -43.53 10.36
C LYS A 120 -0.09 -43.38 9.09
N ALA A 121 0.22 -44.49 8.42
CA ALA A 121 0.98 -44.49 7.17
C ALA A 121 0.21 -43.82 6.02
N ALA A 122 -1.12 -43.96 5.98
CA ALA A 122 -1.97 -43.30 4.99
C ALA A 122 -1.93 -41.77 5.17
N VAL A 123 -2.19 -41.27 6.39
CA VAL A 123 -2.09 -39.83 6.71
C VAL A 123 -0.71 -39.29 6.31
N GLN A 124 0.37 -39.96 6.72
CA GLN A 124 1.73 -39.50 6.40
C GLN A 124 2.01 -39.47 4.89
N ARG A 125 1.55 -40.47 4.13
CA ARG A 125 1.72 -40.51 2.67
C ARG A 125 0.94 -39.37 2.01
N THR A 126 -0.35 -39.24 2.32
CA THR A 126 -1.20 -38.20 1.74
C THR A 126 -0.70 -36.80 2.08
N THR A 127 -0.34 -36.53 3.34
CA THR A 127 0.26 -35.26 3.74
C THR A 127 1.53 -34.93 2.94
N ARG A 128 2.44 -35.90 2.75
CA ARG A 128 3.65 -35.69 1.94
C ARG A 128 3.31 -35.40 0.48
N THR A 129 2.38 -36.15 -0.11
CA THR A 129 1.96 -35.98 -1.49
C THR A 129 1.36 -34.60 -1.73
N LEU A 130 0.41 -34.18 -0.90
CA LEU A 130 -0.27 -32.89 -1.03
C LEU A 130 0.71 -31.72 -0.84
N LYS A 131 1.56 -31.79 0.19
CA LYS A 131 2.62 -30.79 0.41
C LYS A 131 3.56 -30.71 -0.80
N ASN A 132 4.01 -31.83 -1.34
CA ASN A 132 4.91 -31.85 -2.51
C ASN A 132 4.23 -31.30 -3.77
N GLN A 133 2.96 -31.64 -4.01
CA GLN A 133 2.19 -31.11 -5.13
C GLN A 133 2.06 -29.59 -5.03
N TRP A 134 1.75 -29.07 -3.84
CA TRP A 134 1.68 -27.63 -3.60
C TRP A 134 3.03 -26.94 -3.88
N TRP A 135 4.15 -27.47 -3.38
CA TRP A 135 5.48 -26.90 -3.64
C TRP A 135 5.86 -26.95 -5.12
N ARG A 136 5.56 -28.04 -5.82
CA ARG A 136 5.78 -28.15 -7.27
C ARG A 136 4.96 -27.13 -8.05
N HIS A 137 3.68 -26.96 -7.70
CA HIS A 137 2.82 -25.96 -8.32
C HIS A 137 3.34 -24.54 -8.06
N LYS A 138 3.68 -24.22 -6.81
CA LYS A 138 4.20 -22.90 -6.41
C LYS A 138 5.53 -22.59 -7.12
N SER A 139 6.45 -23.55 -7.16
CA SER A 139 7.72 -23.43 -7.87
C SER A 139 7.51 -23.19 -9.37
N ARG A 140 6.66 -23.98 -10.03
CA ARG A 140 6.37 -23.81 -11.47
C ARG A 140 5.78 -22.43 -11.77
N LYS A 141 4.89 -21.93 -10.91
CA LYS A 141 4.33 -20.58 -11.03
C LYS A 141 5.38 -19.49 -10.87
N ILE A 142 6.29 -19.62 -9.90
CA ILE A 142 7.39 -18.67 -9.70
C ILE A 142 8.34 -18.68 -10.90
N GLN A 143 8.65 -19.86 -11.44
CA GLN A 143 9.47 -19.98 -12.64
C GLN A 143 8.81 -19.31 -13.84
N GLN A 144 7.53 -19.59 -14.11
CA GLN A 144 6.78 -18.93 -15.18
C GLN A 144 6.79 -17.40 -15.08
N LEU A 145 6.68 -16.86 -13.87
CA LEU A 145 6.76 -15.41 -13.63
C LEU A 145 8.14 -14.85 -13.94
N ALA A 146 9.21 -15.60 -13.65
CA ALA A 146 10.56 -15.23 -14.04
C ALA A 146 10.76 -15.31 -15.57
N ASP A 147 10.24 -16.37 -16.20
CA ASP A 147 10.37 -16.60 -17.64
C ASP A 147 9.70 -15.49 -18.48
N VAL A 148 8.55 -14.96 -18.01
CA VAL A 148 7.87 -13.82 -18.65
C VAL A 148 8.39 -12.44 -18.17
N ASN A 149 9.47 -12.42 -17.39
CA ASN A 149 10.05 -11.22 -16.78
C ASN A 149 9.07 -10.39 -15.93
N ASP A 150 8.05 -11.02 -15.34
CA ASP A 150 7.15 -10.38 -14.36
C ASP A 150 7.83 -10.37 -12.97
N THR A 151 8.82 -9.48 -12.83
CA THR A 151 9.58 -9.28 -11.59
C THR A 151 8.67 -9.02 -10.39
N ARG A 152 7.59 -8.25 -10.57
CA ARG A 152 6.64 -7.93 -9.50
C ARG A 152 5.85 -9.16 -9.06
N GLY A 153 5.33 -9.92 -10.01
CA GLY A 153 4.64 -11.18 -9.75
C GLY A 153 5.55 -12.17 -9.04
N PHE A 154 6.78 -12.30 -9.51
CA PHE A 154 7.84 -13.11 -8.91
C PHE A 154 8.07 -12.73 -7.44
N PHE A 155 8.39 -11.47 -7.13
CA PHE A 155 8.63 -11.02 -5.75
C PHE A 155 7.40 -11.15 -4.85
N LYS A 156 6.20 -11.00 -5.42
CA LYS A 156 4.97 -11.22 -4.68
C LYS A 156 4.81 -12.70 -4.32
N ALA A 157 5.01 -13.61 -5.27
CA ALA A 157 4.88 -15.05 -5.07
C ALA A 157 5.94 -15.60 -4.11
N THR A 158 7.17 -15.07 -4.14
CA THR A 158 8.21 -15.45 -3.17
C THR A 158 7.90 -14.91 -1.77
N LYS A 159 7.43 -13.67 -1.62
CA LYS A 159 6.97 -13.12 -0.32
C LYS A 159 5.81 -13.90 0.29
N GLU A 160 4.94 -14.49 -0.52
CA GLU A 160 3.86 -15.36 -0.03
C GLU A 160 4.40 -16.62 0.65
N ILE A 161 5.57 -17.13 0.24
CA ILE A 161 6.20 -18.33 0.81
C ILE A 161 6.95 -18.01 2.11
N TYR A 162 7.85 -17.01 2.06
CA TYR A 162 8.70 -16.67 3.19
C TYR A 162 7.95 -15.90 4.29
N GLY A 163 6.72 -15.45 3.99
CA GLY A 163 5.93 -14.65 4.90
C GLY A 163 6.44 -13.21 5.04
N PRO A 164 5.90 -12.46 6.03
CA PRO A 164 6.32 -11.08 6.25
C PRO A 164 7.81 -11.01 6.59
N SER A 165 8.59 -10.33 5.77
CA SER A 165 9.97 -9.99 6.13
C SER A 165 9.96 -9.06 7.34
N THR A 166 10.66 -9.46 8.40
CA THR A 166 10.95 -8.57 9.53
C THR A 166 12.17 -7.74 9.16
N HIS A 167 11.94 -6.52 8.67
CA HIS A 167 13.02 -5.55 8.65
C HIS A 167 13.29 -5.14 10.10
N GLY A 168 14.52 -5.40 10.57
CA GLY A 168 15.01 -4.77 11.78
C GLY A 168 15.04 -3.26 11.58
N GLN A 169 14.73 -2.50 12.62
CA GLN A 169 15.01 -1.07 12.61
C GLN A 169 16.52 -0.91 12.49
N ALA A 170 16.99 -0.09 11.56
CA ALA A 170 18.39 0.31 11.49
C ALA A 170 18.57 1.41 12.55
N PRO A 171 19.16 1.10 13.72
CA PRO A 171 19.30 2.09 14.75
C PRO A 171 20.28 3.19 14.30
N LEU A 172 19.99 4.42 14.69
CA LEU A 172 20.81 5.59 14.36
C LEU A 172 21.50 6.11 15.61
N LYS A 173 22.61 6.81 15.45
CA LYS A 173 23.21 7.56 16.56
C LYS A 173 22.56 8.94 16.69
N SER A 174 22.46 9.45 17.90
CA SER A 174 22.15 10.87 18.17
C SER A 174 23.18 11.80 17.52
N LYS A 175 22.89 13.10 17.44
CA LYS A 175 23.77 14.09 16.81
C LYS A 175 25.18 14.07 17.40
N ASP A 176 25.26 14.00 18.72
CA ASP A 176 26.48 13.91 19.52
C ASP A 176 27.16 12.52 19.50
N GLY A 177 26.51 11.52 18.90
CA GLY A 177 27.02 10.15 18.82
C GLY A 177 26.89 9.33 20.10
N ALA A 178 26.35 9.90 21.19
CA ALA A 178 26.36 9.30 22.53
C ALA A 178 25.30 8.20 22.71
N THR A 179 24.15 8.32 22.04
CA THR A 179 23.02 7.40 22.22
C THR A 179 22.65 6.70 20.91
N ILE A 180 22.18 5.46 21.02
CA ILE A 180 21.66 4.68 19.90
C ILE A 180 20.14 4.75 19.91
N LEU A 181 19.59 5.50 18.96
CA LEU A 181 18.16 5.71 18.72
C LEU A 181 17.56 4.48 18.05
N LYS A 182 16.45 3.98 18.62
CA LYS A 182 15.82 2.72 18.18
C LYS A 182 14.35 2.89 17.83
N SER A 183 13.65 3.89 18.37
CA SER A 183 12.24 4.12 18.03
C SER A 183 12.10 4.86 16.70
N ASN A 184 10.97 4.65 16.00
CA ASN A 184 10.70 5.35 14.74
C ASN A 184 10.58 6.87 14.91
N THR A 185 10.08 7.32 16.06
CA THR A 185 9.93 8.74 16.37
C THR A 185 11.31 9.39 16.54
N GLU A 186 12.16 8.83 17.40
CA GLU A 186 13.53 9.33 17.61
C GLU A 186 14.35 9.33 16.32
N ILE A 187 14.25 8.24 15.54
CA ILE A 187 14.91 8.14 14.23
C ILE A 187 14.38 9.23 13.28
N GLY A 188 13.06 9.45 13.23
CA GLY A 188 12.43 10.47 12.40
C GLY A 188 12.88 11.88 12.79
N ASP A 189 12.94 12.18 14.08
CA ASP A 189 13.40 13.48 14.59
C ASP A 189 14.88 13.71 14.31
N ARG A 190 15.71 12.67 14.44
CA ARG A 190 17.14 12.75 14.08
C ARG A 190 17.35 13.01 12.59
N TRP A 191 16.52 12.42 11.72
CA TRP A 191 16.54 12.72 10.28
C TRP A 191 16.10 14.14 9.99
N ARG A 192 15.03 14.61 10.63
CA ARG A 192 14.56 15.99 10.50
C ARG A 192 15.68 16.97 10.84
N GLU A 193 16.32 16.78 11.98
CA GLU A 193 17.46 17.59 12.41
C GLU A 193 18.59 17.59 11.38
N HIS A 194 18.99 16.41 10.88
CA HIS A 194 20.05 16.30 9.89
C HIS A 194 19.74 17.07 8.59
N PHE A 195 18.51 16.92 8.07
CA PHE A 195 18.11 17.60 6.83
C PHE A 195 17.88 19.09 7.03
N ASP A 196 17.46 19.52 8.22
CA ASP A 196 17.36 20.94 8.56
C ASP A 196 18.73 21.60 8.52
N ASP A 197 19.73 21.02 9.19
CA ASP A 197 21.12 21.50 9.16
C ASP A 197 21.70 21.51 7.73
N LEU A 198 21.41 20.45 6.95
CA LEU A 198 21.95 20.27 5.60
C LEU A 198 21.32 21.20 4.56
N LEU A 199 20.00 21.35 4.56
CA LEU A 199 19.25 22.03 3.50
C LEU A 199 18.93 23.49 3.83
N ASN A 200 18.80 23.84 5.11
CA ASN A 200 18.43 25.19 5.54
C ASN A 200 19.63 26.03 5.98
N HIS A 201 20.83 25.68 5.51
CA HIS A 201 22.02 26.50 5.72
C HIS A 201 21.82 27.90 5.13
N LYS A 202 21.94 28.93 5.96
CA LYS A 202 21.87 30.32 5.53
C LYS A 202 23.15 30.69 4.77
N ALA A 203 23.14 30.45 3.47
CA ALA A 203 24.18 30.99 2.60
C ALA A 203 24.03 32.52 2.52
N THR A 204 25.11 33.25 2.82
CA THR A 204 25.18 34.70 2.59
C THR A 204 25.37 34.93 1.10
N ILE A 205 24.27 34.84 0.34
CA ILE A 205 24.30 35.12 -1.10
C ILE A 205 24.37 36.63 -1.28
N ASN A 206 25.45 37.12 -1.89
CA ASN A 206 25.50 38.49 -2.34
C ASN A 206 24.44 38.69 -3.44
N LYS A 207 23.39 39.47 -3.13
CA LYS A 207 22.29 39.72 -4.07
C LYS A 207 22.75 40.37 -5.37
N SER A 208 23.91 41.06 -5.39
CA SER A 208 24.48 41.60 -6.62
C SER A 208 24.81 40.51 -7.64
N ILE A 209 25.05 39.26 -7.20
CA ILE A 209 25.24 38.11 -8.08
C ILE A 209 23.93 37.69 -8.75
N LEU A 210 22.79 37.85 -8.07
CA LEU A 210 21.47 37.59 -8.65
C LEU A 210 21.14 38.57 -9.77
N ASP A 211 21.58 39.82 -9.64
CA ASP A 211 21.40 40.87 -10.65
C ASP A 211 22.30 40.69 -11.88
N MET A 212 23.38 39.90 -11.77
CA MET A 212 24.24 39.53 -12.91
C MET A 212 23.62 38.45 -13.80
N PHE A 213 22.63 37.69 -13.31
CA PHE A 213 21.95 36.71 -14.15
C PHE A 213 21.00 37.40 -15.13
N PRO A 214 20.99 36.98 -16.42
CA PRO A 214 20.01 37.46 -17.38
C PRO A 214 18.60 37.23 -16.86
N LYS A 215 17.79 38.30 -16.79
CA LYS A 215 16.38 38.19 -16.45
C LYS A 215 15.66 37.57 -17.65
N GLU A 216 15.42 36.27 -17.61
CA GLU A 216 14.59 35.61 -18.62
C GLU A 216 13.18 36.19 -18.60
N ALA A 217 12.58 36.28 -19.78
CA ALA A 217 11.18 36.69 -19.91
C ALA A 217 10.32 35.69 -19.14
N LYS A 218 9.41 36.21 -18.30
CA LYS A 218 8.46 35.37 -17.58
C LYS A 218 7.57 34.65 -18.61
N ASP A 219 7.60 33.32 -18.61
CA ASP A 219 6.70 32.54 -19.44
C ASP A 219 5.32 32.45 -18.78
N TYR A 220 4.43 33.35 -19.21
CA TYR A 220 3.04 33.38 -18.76
C TYR A 220 2.21 32.21 -19.29
N SER A 221 2.72 31.41 -20.25
CA SER A 221 2.02 30.21 -20.72
C SER A 221 1.88 29.16 -19.61
N LEU A 222 2.83 29.11 -18.68
CA LEU A 222 2.80 28.23 -17.49
C LEU A 222 1.76 28.64 -16.45
N ALA A 223 1.21 29.86 -16.54
CA ALA A 223 0.11 30.34 -15.69
C ALA A 223 -1.27 30.06 -16.29
N ARG A 224 -1.35 29.28 -17.38
CA ARG A 224 -2.63 28.85 -17.95
C ARG A 224 -3.26 27.78 -17.08
N ILE A 225 -4.57 27.88 -16.88
CA ILE A 225 -5.34 26.83 -16.24
C ILE A 225 -5.30 25.60 -17.15
N PRO A 226 -4.97 24.41 -16.63
CA PRO A 226 -4.94 23.21 -17.44
C PRO A 226 -6.31 22.90 -18.02
N SER A 227 -6.31 22.48 -19.28
CA SER A 227 -7.49 22.02 -20.01
C SER A 227 -7.97 20.67 -19.51
N PHE A 228 -9.21 20.32 -19.85
CA PHE A 228 -9.76 19.00 -19.55
C PHE A 228 -8.92 17.87 -20.16
N GLU A 229 -8.44 18.06 -21.39
CA GLU A 229 -7.66 17.04 -22.09
C GLU A 229 -6.28 16.86 -21.43
N GLU A 230 -5.63 17.93 -21.00
CA GLU A 230 -4.37 17.85 -20.24
C GLU A 230 -4.56 17.10 -18.92
N VAL A 231 -5.64 17.36 -18.19
CA VAL A 231 -5.94 16.63 -16.95
C VAL A 231 -6.19 15.14 -17.23
N LYS A 232 -6.92 14.83 -18.30
CA LYS A 232 -7.19 13.45 -18.72
C LYS A 232 -5.91 12.72 -19.14
N ILE A 233 -5.04 13.38 -19.91
CA ILE A 233 -3.72 12.85 -20.31
C ILE A 233 -2.86 12.62 -19.05
N ALA A 234 -2.83 13.55 -18.11
CA ALA A 234 -2.09 13.41 -16.87
C ALA A 234 -2.57 12.20 -16.04
N ILE A 235 -3.89 12.02 -15.90
CA ILE A 235 -4.49 10.88 -15.20
C ILE A 235 -4.14 9.57 -15.90
N THR A 236 -4.30 9.51 -17.23
CA THR A 236 -3.99 8.30 -18.01
C THR A 236 -2.50 7.96 -18.04
N ALA A 237 -1.61 8.95 -17.89
CA ALA A 237 -0.16 8.76 -17.82
C ALA A 237 0.33 8.23 -16.45
N MET A 238 -0.46 8.36 -15.37
CA MET A 238 -0.02 7.95 -14.02
C MET A 238 0.45 6.49 -13.97
N GLU A 239 1.50 6.16 -13.23
CA GLU A 239 1.88 4.76 -13.13
C GLU A 239 0.93 3.94 -12.26
N ASN A 240 0.46 2.80 -12.78
CA ASN A 240 -0.33 1.86 -12.01
C ASN A 240 0.50 1.21 -10.91
N ASN A 241 -0.15 0.77 -9.83
CA ASN A 241 0.47 0.00 -8.74
C ASN A 241 1.50 0.75 -7.86
N LYS A 242 1.63 2.07 -7.99
CA LYS A 242 2.36 2.89 -7.03
C LYS A 242 1.66 2.93 -5.67
N ALA A 243 2.39 3.33 -4.64
CA ALA A 243 1.80 3.59 -3.34
C ALA A 243 0.82 4.76 -3.45
N ALA A 244 -0.32 4.66 -2.77
CA ALA A 244 -1.19 5.81 -2.59
C ALA A 244 -0.47 6.84 -1.71
N GLY A 245 -0.81 8.11 -1.89
CA GLY A 245 -0.35 9.18 -1.03
C GLY A 245 -1.02 9.13 0.34
N PRO A 246 -0.84 10.20 1.14
CA PRO A 246 -1.54 10.36 2.42
C PRO A 246 -3.08 10.33 2.30
N ASP A 247 -3.61 10.59 1.10
CA ASP A 247 -5.03 10.50 0.76
C ASP A 247 -5.56 9.05 0.69
N GLY A 248 -4.67 8.06 0.61
CA GLY A 248 -5.04 6.64 0.53
C GLY A 248 -5.66 6.21 -0.81
N VAL A 249 -5.71 7.09 -1.81
CA VAL A 249 -6.29 6.82 -3.13
C VAL A 249 -5.17 6.48 -4.13
N PRO A 250 -5.12 5.26 -4.68
CA PRO A 250 -4.08 4.88 -5.64
C PRO A 250 -4.41 5.36 -7.05
N ALA A 251 -3.36 5.64 -7.84
CA ALA A 251 -3.43 6.08 -9.25
C ALA A 251 -4.43 5.28 -10.12
N GLY A 252 -4.51 3.96 -9.92
CA GLY A 252 -5.42 3.10 -10.67
C GLY A 252 -6.90 3.47 -10.52
N ILE A 253 -7.30 4.02 -9.37
CA ILE A 253 -8.69 4.48 -9.15
C ILE A 253 -8.98 5.73 -9.98
N TYR A 254 -8.03 6.67 -10.05
CA TYR A 254 -8.16 7.86 -10.89
C TYR A 254 -8.31 7.51 -12.37
N LYS A 255 -7.51 6.57 -12.85
CA LYS A 255 -7.60 6.10 -14.24
C LYS A 255 -8.95 5.49 -14.57
N LEU A 256 -9.48 4.66 -13.69
CA LEU A 256 -10.70 3.88 -13.95
C LEU A 256 -11.98 4.71 -13.72
N GLY A 257 -11.90 5.76 -12.90
CA GLY A 257 -12.99 6.76 -12.77
C GLY A 257 -13.05 7.78 -13.90
N GLU A 258 -12.13 7.68 -14.88
CA GLU A 258 -12.05 8.42 -16.16
C GLU A 258 -12.71 9.81 -16.15
N ILE A 259 -13.87 9.93 -16.81
CA ILE A 259 -14.52 11.20 -17.14
C ILE A 259 -15.02 11.91 -15.88
N SER A 260 -15.59 11.16 -14.93
CA SER A 260 -16.16 11.73 -13.71
C SER A 260 -15.07 12.36 -12.84
N LEU A 261 -13.95 11.68 -12.66
CA LEU A 261 -12.81 12.20 -11.89
C LEU A 261 -12.05 13.30 -12.62
N SER A 262 -11.94 13.22 -13.95
CA SER A 262 -11.32 14.28 -14.75
C SER A 262 -12.12 15.58 -14.64
N LYS A 263 -13.46 15.51 -14.63
CA LYS A 263 -14.35 16.69 -14.47
C LYS A 263 -14.24 17.28 -13.07
N SER A 264 -14.31 16.46 -12.03
CA SER A 264 -14.19 16.92 -10.64
C SER A 264 -12.80 17.49 -10.32
N ASN A 265 -11.73 16.88 -10.82
CA ASN A 265 -10.36 17.39 -10.67
C ASN A 265 -10.17 18.72 -11.41
N LEU A 266 -10.68 18.82 -12.64
CA LEU A 266 -10.63 20.08 -13.39
C LEU A 266 -11.39 21.19 -12.68
N TYR A 267 -12.54 20.89 -12.08
CA TYR A 267 -13.30 21.84 -11.27
C TYR A 267 -12.47 22.32 -10.07
N ALA A 268 -11.89 21.39 -9.30
CA ALA A 268 -11.02 21.73 -8.17
C ALA A 268 -9.84 22.62 -8.60
N VAL A 269 -9.14 22.25 -9.68
CA VAL A 269 -8.01 23.04 -10.19
C VAL A 269 -8.46 24.44 -10.63
N LYS A 270 -9.60 24.56 -11.31
CA LYS A 270 -10.16 25.87 -11.71
C LYS A 270 -10.52 26.76 -10.53
N THR A 271 -10.94 26.20 -9.41
CA THR A 271 -11.28 26.96 -8.19
C THR A 271 -10.02 27.38 -7.42
N VAL A 272 -9.00 26.51 -7.36
CA VAL A 272 -7.78 26.72 -6.56
C VAL A 272 -6.76 27.62 -7.26
N PHE A 273 -6.56 27.39 -8.55
CA PHE A 273 -5.45 27.99 -9.29
C PHE A 273 -5.53 29.52 -9.34
N PRO A 274 -6.70 30.15 -9.54
CA PRO A 274 -6.83 31.60 -9.48
C PRO A 274 -6.57 32.18 -8.08
N LEU A 275 -7.00 31.49 -7.01
CA LEU A 275 -6.74 31.90 -5.63
C LEU A 275 -5.24 31.83 -5.31
N TYR A 276 -4.58 30.75 -5.71
CA TYR A 276 -3.14 30.60 -5.57
C TYR A 276 -2.36 31.69 -6.32
N LEU A 277 -2.74 31.97 -7.58
CA LEU A 277 -2.13 33.04 -8.37
C LEU A 277 -2.33 34.41 -7.72
N ARG A 278 -3.53 34.70 -7.20
CA ARG A 278 -3.82 35.94 -6.47
C ARG A 278 -2.97 36.08 -5.20
N HIS A 279 -2.86 35.02 -4.39
CA HIS A 279 -2.00 35.02 -3.21
C HIS A 279 -0.50 35.14 -3.55
N LYS A 280 -0.05 34.55 -4.66
CA LYS A 280 1.33 34.70 -5.15
C LYS A 280 1.60 36.14 -5.61
N GLN A 281 0.69 36.73 -6.38
CA GLN A 281 0.78 38.14 -6.81
C GLN A 281 0.78 39.10 -5.62
N LEU A 282 -0.08 38.89 -4.62
CA LEU A 282 -0.08 39.69 -3.38
C LEU A 282 1.24 39.57 -2.61
N ARG A 283 1.82 38.36 -2.52
CA ARG A 283 3.16 38.17 -1.91
C ARG A 283 4.28 38.84 -2.71
N GLU A 284 4.17 38.88 -4.04
CA GLU A 284 5.13 39.59 -4.89
C GLU A 284 5.00 41.11 -4.76
N GLN A 285 3.78 41.65 -4.59
CA GLN A 285 3.54 43.09 -4.36
C GLN A 285 3.90 43.55 -2.94
N GLN A 286 3.84 42.66 -1.95
CA GLN A 286 4.25 42.93 -0.57
C GLN A 286 5.75 42.70 -0.31
N LYS A 287 6.53 42.28 -1.32
CA LYS A 287 8.00 42.30 -1.17
C LYS A 287 8.43 43.76 -1.04
N PRO A 288 9.08 44.17 0.07
CA PRO A 288 9.53 45.54 0.21
C PRO A 288 10.50 45.85 -0.93
N THR A 289 10.13 46.79 -1.79
CA THR A 289 11.09 47.59 -2.55
C THR A 289 11.97 48.24 -1.49
N GLN A 290 13.18 47.69 -1.27
CA GLN A 290 14.23 48.43 -0.60
C GLN A 290 14.57 49.60 -1.53
N HIS A 291 13.81 50.69 -1.40
CA HIS A 291 14.20 51.97 -1.95
C HIS A 291 15.50 52.36 -1.26
N HIS A 292 16.54 52.51 -2.08
CA HIS A 292 17.76 53.23 -1.72
C HIS A 292 17.38 54.56 -1.08
N ILE A 293 17.76 54.74 0.18
CA ILE A 293 17.98 56.06 0.74
C ILE A 293 19.49 56.30 0.56
N VAL A 294 19.79 57.42 -0.09
CA VAL A 294 21.11 57.96 -0.44
C VAL A 294 22.04 58.00 0.77
#